data_AF-A0A140E691-F1
#
_entry.id   AF-A0A140E691-F1
#
_cell.length_a   1.000
_cell.length_b   1.000
_cell.length_c   1.000
_cell.angle_alpha   90.00
_cell.angle_beta   90.00
_cell.angle_gamma   90.00
#
_symmetry.space_group_name_H-M   'P 1'
#
loop_
_entity.id
_entity.type
_entity.pdbx_description
1 polymer ?
#
loop_
_entity_poly.entity_id
_entity_poly.type
_entity_poly.pdbx_seq_one_letter_code
_entity_poly.pdbx_strand_id
1 'polypeptide(L)'
;MYSSDDEIGIITAFVEQLEEQSIPRALAVKKRVEDGDTLNEIEIMHFEQMLSEASTMMPLLKHHPEYQKLIAELANLYNEISERALLNQLNTQA
;
A
#
# COMPACT_ATOMS: atom_id res chain seq x y z
N MET A 1 -7.39 6.34 24.79
CA MET A 1 -5.99 5.89 24.83
C MET A 1 -6.08 4.38 24.78
N TYR A 2 -5.64 3.77 23.68
CA TYR A 2 -5.61 2.32 23.56
C TYR A 2 -4.61 1.77 24.58
N SER A 3 -4.90 0.61 25.17
CA SER A 3 -3.92 -0.08 25.99
C SER A 3 -2.80 -0.60 25.07
N SER A 4 -1.58 -0.78 25.57
CA SER A 4 -0.48 -1.30 24.73
C SER A 4 -0.80 -2.65 24.07
N ASP A 5 -1.61 -3.49 24.72
CA ASP A 5 -2.10 -4.75 24.15
C ASP A 5 -3.12 -4.54 23.01
N ASP A 6 -3.95 -3.49 23.10
CA ASP A 6 -4.91 -3.13 22.04
C ASP A 6 -4.17 -2.62 20.79
N GLU A 7 -3.10 -1.82 20.98
CA GLU A 7 -2.28 -1.30 19.88
C GLU A 7 -1.57 -2.44 19.12
N ILE A 8 -1.01 -3.40 19.84
CA ILE A 8 -0.37 -4.59 19.24
C ILE A 8 -1.40 -5.41 18.46
N GLY A 9 -2.61 -5.60 19.00
CA GLY A 9 -3.68 -6.33 18.30
C GLY A 9 -4.10 -5.65 16.99
N ILE A 10 -4.26 -4.33 17.01
CA ILE A 10 -4.62 -3.54 15.82
C ILE A 10 -3.49 -3.59 14.77
N ILE A 11 -2.23 -3.45 15.19
CA ILE A 11 -1.08 -3.53 14.28
C ILE A 11 -0.98 -4.93 13.67
N THR A 12 -1.17 -5.98 14.47
CA THR A 12 -1.10 -7.38 13.99
C THR A 12 -2.17 -7.62 12.93
N ALA A 13 -3.42 -7.25 13.19
CA ALA A 13 -4.51 -7.40 12.21
C ALA A 13 -4.25 -6.61 10.93
N PHE A 14 -3.67 -5.40 11.04
CA PHE A 14 -3.30 -4.59 9.88
C PHE A 14 -2.20 -5.27 9.05
N VAL A 15 -1.17 -5.82 9.70
CA VAL A 15 -0.09 -6.54 9.01
C VAL A 15 -0.61 -7.82 8.34
N GLU A 16 -1.44 -8.60 9.03
CA GLU A 16 -2.08 -9.79 8.45
C GLU A 16 -2.92 -9.43 7.21
N GLN A 17 -3.72 -8.37 7.27
CA GLN A 17 -4.49 -7.87 6.13
C GLN A 17 -3.58 -7.43 4.98
N LEU A 18 -2.46 -6.78 5.29
CA LEU A 18 -1.48 -6.37 4.28
C LEU A 18 -0.89 -7.59 3.56
N GLU A 19 -0.48 -8.62 4.30
CA GLU A 19 0.11 -9.84 3.74
C GLU A 19 -0.88 -10.67 2.92
N GLU A 20 -2.11 -10.82 3.40
CA GLU A 20 -3.11 -11.69 2.76
C GLU A 20 -3.81 -11.02 1.57
N GLN A 21 -3.99 -9.70 1.61
CA GLN A 21 -4.86 -9.00 0.66
C GLN A 21 -4.12 -7.91 -0.11
N SER A 22 -3.54 -6.95 0.61
CA SER A 22 -2.99 -5.73 0.02
C SER A 22 -1.76 -6.00 -0.85
N ILE A 23 -0.80 -6.77 -0.35
CA ILE A 23 0.45 -7.09 -1.03
C ILE A 23 0.20 -7.92 -2.29
N PRO A 24 -0.53 -9.06 -2.25
CA PRO A 24 -0.81 -9.84 -3.44
C PRO A 24 -1.51 -9.03 -4.53
N ARG A 25 -2.46 -8.17 -4.13
CA ARG A 25 -3.17 -7.29 -5.07
C ARG A 25 -2.25 -6.23 -5.66
N ALA A 26 -1.44 -5.54 -4.85
CA ALA A 26 -0.49 -4.55 -5.32
C ALA A 26 0.54 -5.17 -6.29
N LEU A 27 1.02 -6.37 -6.03
CA LEU A 27 1.92 -7.10 -6.93
C LEU A 27 1.24 -7.47 -8.26
N ALA A 28 -0.02 -7.89 -8.24
CA ALA A 28 -0.78 -8.15 -9.46
C ALA A 28 -0.96 -6.89 -10.31
N VAL A 29 -1.24 -5.75 -9.67
CA VAL A 29 -1.33 -4.45 -10.34
C VAL A 29 0.03 -4.03 -10.89
N LYS A 30 1.11 -4.16 -10.10
CA LYS A 30 2.49 -3.86 -10.52
C LYS A 30 2.83 -4.55 -11.83
N LYS A 31 2.55 -5.85 -11.91
CA LYS A 31 2.81 -6.62 -13.13
C LYS A 31 2.04 -6.07 -14.34
N ARG A 32 0.77 -5.73 -14.16
CA ARG A 32 -0.06 -5.16 -15.25
C ARG A 32 0.47 -3.81 -15.73
N VAL A 33 0.84 -2.92 -14.82
CA VAL A 33 1.43 -1.63 -15.20
C VAL A 33 2.83 -1.79 -15.79
N GLU A 34 3.59 -2.82 -15.41
CA GLU A 34 4.86 -3.15 -16.08
C GLU A 34 4.64 -3.63 -17.53
N ASP A 35 3.53 -4.31 -17.80
CA ASP A 35 3.12 -4.76 -19.13
C ASP A 35 2.53 -3.64 -20.01
N GLY A 36 2.45 -2.41 -19.50
CA GLY A 36 1.96 -1.22 -20.21
C GLY A 36 0.50 -0.86 -19.95
N ASP A 37 -0.18 -1.58 -19.05
CA ASP A 37 -1.56 -1.29 -18.65
C ASP A 37 -1.63 -0.04 -17.75
N THR A 38 -2.80 0.58 -17.66
CA THR A 38 -3.05 1.72 -16.76
C THR A 38 -3.87 1.28 -15.54
N LEU A 39 -3.85 2.07 -14.46
CA LEU A 39 -4.77 1.85 -13.36
C LEU A 39 -6.18 2.26 -13.77
N ASN A 40 -7.15 1.40 -13.46
CA ASN A 40 -8.56 1.76 -13.56
C ASN A 40 -9.06 2.46 -12.29
N GLU A 41 -10.24 3.06 -12.35
CA GLU A 41 -10.82 3.82 -11.23
C GLU A 41 -10.97 2.98 -9.94
N ILE A 42 -11.35 1.70 -10.07
CA ILE A 42 -11.50 0.78 -8.94
C ILE A 42 -10.15 0.51 -8.27
N GLU A 43 -9.08 0.39 -9.05
CA GLU A 43 -7.73 0.22 -8.54
C GLU A 43 -7.26 1.47 -7.83
N ILE A 44 -7.43 2.64 -8.45
CA ILE A 44 -7.08 3.94 -7.86
C ILE A 44 -7.77 4.12 -6.50
N MET A 45 -9.09 3.90 -6.44
CA MET A 45 -9.85 3.98 -5.18
C MET A 45 -9.30 3.04 -4.10
N HIS A 46 -8.85 1.84 -4.50
CA HIS A 46 -8.31 0.88 -3.54
C HIS A 46 -6.94 1.30 -3.02
N PHE A 47 -6.08 1.84 -3.89
CA PHE A 47 -4.80 2.42 -3.46
C PHE A 47 -5.01 3.60 -2.52
N GLU A 48 -5.94 4.50 -2.83
CA GLU A 48 -6.27 5.64 -1.97
C GLU A 48 -6.77 5.18 -0.58
N GLN A 49 -7.66 4.19 -0.55
CA GLN A 49 -8.17 3.64 0.71
C GLN A 49 -7.03 3.07 1.57
N MET A 50 -6.13 2.29 0.97
CA MET A 50 -5.01 1.70 1.72
C MET A 50 -3.99 2.73 2.19
N LEU A 51 -3.71 3.77 1.39
CA LEU A 51 -2.84 4.87 1.81
C LEU A 51 -3.43 5.65 2.98
N SER A 52 -4.76 5.84 2.98
CA SER A 52 -5.48 6.46 4.10
C SER A 52 -5.41 5.60 5.37
N GLU A 53 -5.59 4.29 5.23
CA GLU A 53 -5.50 3.32 6.33
C GLU A 53 -4.08 3.28 6.91
N ALA A 54 -3.06 3.19 6.04
CA ALA A 54 -1.65 3.26 6.43
C ALA A 54 -1.31 4.57 7.14
N SER A 55 -1.81 5.71 6.64
CA SER A 55 -1.61 7.02 7.27
C SER A 55 -2.21 7.11 8.68
N THR A 56 -3.35 6.45 8.89
CA THR A 56 -3.99 6.36 10.22
C THR A 56 -3.19 5.46 11.16
N MET A 57 -2.52 4.44 10.62
CA MET A 57 -1.66 3.52 11.37
C MET A 57 -0.25 4.06 11.65
N MET A 58 0.25 5.02 10.86
CA MET A 58 1.60 5.59 11.00
C MET A 58 1.97 6.05 12.42
N PRO A 59 1.11 6.74 13.19
CA PRO A 59 1.41 7.12 14.56
C PRO A 59 1.65 5.92 15.48
N LEU A 60 0.85 4.85 15.33
CA LEU A 60 0.99 3.61 16.10
C LEU A 60 2.28 2.90 15.70
N LEU A 61 2.51 2.73 14.40
CA LEU A 61 3.69 2.04 13.86
C LEU A 61 5.01 2.76 14.14
N LYS A 62 4.98 4.09 14.38
CA LYS A 62 6.18 4.86 14.76
C LYS A 62 6.78 4.40 16.09
N HIS A 63 5.97 3.85 16.98
CA HIS A 63 6.44 3.31 18.26
C HIS A 63 7.04 1.90 18.14
N HIS A 64 6.95 1.28 16.96
CA HIS A 64 7.33 -0.10 16.68
C HIS A 64 8.36 -0.19 15.55
N PRO A 65 9.68 -0.11 15.86
CA PRO A 65 10.75 -0.14 14.86
C PRO A 65 10.77 -1.41 14.00
N GLU A 66 10.24 -2.52 14.49
CA GLU A 66 10.11 -3.79 13.78
C GLU A 66 9.31 -3.70 12.48
N TYR A 67 8.31 -2.80 12.42
CA TYR A 67 7.48 -2.61 11.23
C TYR A 67 8.01 -1.54 10.28
N GLN A 68 9.03 -0.77 10.67
CA GLN A 68 9.58 0.31 9.84
C GLN A 68 10.06 -0.19 8.48
N LYS A 69 10.69 -1.38 8.46
CA LYS A 69 11.14 -2.00 7.22
C LYS A 69 9.97 -2.38 6.30
N LEU A 70 8.94 -3.03 6.85
CA LEU A 70 7.74 -3.42 6.11
C LEU A 70 7.03 -2.19 5.51
N ILE A 71 6.89 -1.13 6.30
CA ILE A 71 6.26 0.13 5.85
C ILE A 71 7.06 0.77 4.73
N ALA A 72 8.39 0.80 4.84
CA ALA A 72 9.26 1.33 3.80
C ALA A 72 9.15 0.52 2.49
N GLU A 73 9.11 -0.81 2.58
CA GLU A 73 8.93 -1.69 1.42
C GLU A 73 7.56 -1.48 0.76
N LEU A 74 6.49 -1.36 1.55
CA LEU A 74 5.14 -1.05 1.06
C LEU A 74 5.08 0.32 0.39
N ALA A 75 5.64 1.35 1.02
CA ALA A 75 5.67 2.70 0.46
C ALA A 75 6.42 2.72 -0.88
N ASN A 76 7.55 2.01 -0.98
CA ASN A 76 8.29 1.88 -2.23
C ASN A 76 7.47 1.16 -3.30
N LEU A 77 6.80 0.05 -2.94
CA LEU A 77 5.93 -0.69 -3.86
C LEU A 77 4.82 0.19 -4.44
N TYR A 78 4.15 0.99 -3.62
CA TYR A 78 3.09 1.89 -4.07
C TYR A 78 3.60 3.01 -4.96
N ASN A 79 4.78 3.57 -4.65
CA ASN A 79 5.41 4.58 -5.47
C ASN A 79 5.77 4.01 -6.86
N GLU A 80 6.40 2.84 -6.93
CA GLU A 80 6.75 2.19 -8.20
C GLU A 80 5.50 1.94 -9.07
N ILE A 81 4.41 1.45 -8.48
CA ILE A 81 3.15 1.23 -9.19
C ILE A 81 2.59 2.54 -9.72
N SER A 82 2.53 3.58 -8.88
CA SER A 82 1.94 4.87 -9.23
C SER A 82 2.74 5.60 -10.33
N GLU A 83 4.07 5.60 -10.22
CA GLU A 83 4.96 6.18 -11.24
C GLU A 83 4.79 5.45 -12.58
N ARG A 84 4.81 4.11 -12.57
CA ARG A 84 4.65 3.33 -13.79
C ARG A 84 3.27 3.52 -14.42
N ALA A 85 2.22 3.50 -13.61
CA ALA A 85 0.85 3.75 -14.06
C ALA A 85 0.71 5.12 -14.72
N LEU A 86 1.28 6.16 -14.12
CA LEU A 86 1.27 7.52 -14.65
C LEU A 86 2.02 7.61 -15.98
N LEU A 87 3.19 6.98 -16.08
CA LEU A 87 3.96 6.91 -17.32
C LEU A 87 3.14 6.24 -18.45
N ASN A 88 2.45 5.14 -18.15
CA ASN A 88 1.62 4.46 -19.15
C ASN A 88 0.43 5.32 -19.59
N GLN A 89 -0.21 6.04 -18.65
CA GLN A 89 -1.28 6.96 -18.97
C GLN A 89 -0.80 8.09 -19.88
N LEU A 90 0.38 8.66 -19.62
CA LEU A 90 0.98 9.71 -20.45
C LEU A 90 1.35 9.18 -21.85
N ASN A 91 1.93 7.98 -21.93
CA ASN A 91 2.29 7.36 -23.21
C ASN A 91 1.08 6.96 -24.06
N THR A 92 -0.06 6.64 -23.43
CA THR A 92 -1.31 6.30 -24.14
C THR A 92 -2.01 7.55 -24.69
N GLN A 93 -1.71 8.73 -24.13
CA GLN A 93 -2.28 10.02 -24.55
C GLN A 93 -1.38 10.83 -25.51
N ALA A 94 -0.19 10.31 -25.87
CA ALA A 94 0.78 10.91 -26.78
C ALA A 94 0.65 10.34 -28.20
#